data_AF-A0A4Q6B2F2-F1
#
_entry.id   AF-A0A4Q6B2F2-F1
#
_cell.length_a   1.000
_cell.length_b   1.000
_cell.length_c   1.000
_cell.angle_alpha   90.00
_cell.angle_beta   90.00
_cell.angle_gamma   90.00
#
_symmetry.space_group_name_H-M   'P 1'
#
loop_
_entity.id
_entity.type
_entity.pdbx_description
1 polymer ?
#
loop_
_entity_poly.entity_id
_entity_poly.type
_entity_poly.pdbx_seq_one_letter_code
_entity_poly.pdbx_strand_id
1 'polypeptide(L)'
;MKRRAFLQNTSLLGAGLLLNRVTSFAAMQEFPVVRTPLASRNFSSTAVEKAIASFDAGVKNRELAWLFNNCFPNTLDTTVFHETKGGVPDTYVITGDIDAMWLRDSSAQVWPYLQFVKEDEALKALVAGVINRQTAFVLKDPYANAFYNDPEKRGEWAKDHTDMKPGVHERKWEIDSLCYPIRLAYRYWKVTGDTTPFDGNWKGAILATLQTLREQQRKNGNGPYKFQRTTQFATDTLPMSGYGYPVKPVGL
;
A
#
# COMPACT_ATOMS: atom_id res chain seq x y z
N MET A 1 7.43 -24.30 -68.04
CA MET A 1 7.98 -23.27 -67.12
C MET A 1 9.33 -22.78 -67.62
N LYS A 2 9.54 -21.47 -67.78
CA LYS A 2 10.84 -20.90 -68.18
C LYS A 2 11.79 -20.89 -66.97
N ARG A 3 12.75 -21.83 -66.91
CA ARG A 3 13.72 -22.00 -65.78
C ARG A 3 14.38 -20.70 -65.33
N ARG A 4 14.71 -19.81 -66.28
CA ARG A 4 15.33 -18.51 -66.00
C ARG A 4 14.43 -17.59 -65.17
N ALA A 5 13.13 -17.54 -65.48
CA ALA A 5 12.16 -16.75 -64.73
C ALA A 5 11.92 -17.31 -63.32
N PHE A 6 11.93 -18.63 -63.17
CA PHE A 6 11.85 -19.27 -61.86
C PHE A 6 13.05 -18.90 -60.99
N LEU A 7 14.28 -19.08 -61.49
CA LEU A 7 15.50 -18.74 -60.75
C LEU A 7 15.59 -17.25 -60.38
N GLN A 8 15.18 -16.35 -61.28
CA GLN A 8 15.12 -14.91 -60.99
C GLN A 8 14.08 -14.57 -59.92
N ASN A 9 12.89 -15.16 -59.99
CA ASN A 9 11.84 -14.91 -59.00
C ASN A 9 12.18 -15.51 -57.63
N THR A 10 12.79 -16.70 -57.59
CA THR A 10 13.21 -17.34 -56.33
C THR A 10 14.38 -16.60 -55.68
N SER A 11 15.33 -16.07 -56.46
CA SER A 11 16.43 -15.26 -55.93
C SER A 11 15.97 -13.88 -55.43
N LEU A 12 15.02 -13.23 -56.12
CA LEU A 12 14.36 -12.01 -55.64
C LEU A 12 13.56 -12.23 -54.34
N LEU A 13 12.84 -13.36 -54.23
CA LEU A 13 12.14 -13.75 -53.00
C LEU A 13 13.10 -14.03 -51.84
N GLY A 14 14.22 -14.74 -52.09
CA GLY A 14 15.25 -15.00 -51.09
C GLY A 14 15.95 -13.72 -50.60
N ALA A 15 16.27 -12.81 -51.52
CA ALA A 15 16.83 -11.50 -51.18
C ALA A 15 15.83 -10.63 -50.40
N GLY A 16 14.54 -10.65 -50.79
CA GLY A 16 13.47 -9.96 -50.07
C GLY A 16 13.26 -10.46 -48.65
N LEU A 17 13.37 -11.77 -48.42
CA LEU A 17 13.27 -12.38 -47.08
C LEU A 17 14.49 -12.06 -46.20
N LEU A 18 15.69 -11.99 -46.78
CA LEU A 18 16.90 -11.57 -46.07
C LEU A 18 16.88 -10.07 -45.77
N LEU A 19 16.43 -9.24 -46.71
CA LEU A 19 16.25 -7.80 -46.50
C LEU A 19 15.17 -7.52 -45.45
N ASN A 20 14.05 -8.25 -45.43
CA ASN A 20 13.00 -8.06 -44.42
C ASN A 20 13.48 -8.38 -42.99
N ARG A 21 14.47 -9.27 -42.83
CA ARG A 21 15.15 -9.51 -41.54
C ARG A 21 16.13 -8.40 -41.16
N VAL A 22 16.72 -7.73 -42.14
CA VAL A 22 17.71 -6.65 -41.92
C VAL A 22 17.04 -5.28 -41.80
N THR A 23 15.85 -5.07 -42.38
CA THR A 23 15.09 -3.81 -42.31
C THR A 23 13.97 -3.83 -41.27
N SER A 24 13.76 -4.94 -40.57
CA SER A 24 12.97 -4.96 -39.34
C SER A 24 13.79 -4.38 -38.17
N PHE A 25 14.31 -3.16 -38.34
CA PHE A 25 14.58 -2.29 -37.21
C PHE A 25 13.22 -1.82 -36.69
N ALA A 26 12.47 -2.73 -36.07
CA ALA A 26 11.43 -2.31 -35.16
C ALA A 26 12.15 -1.43 -34.14
N ALA A 27 11.87 -0.12 -34.17
CA ALA A 27 12.44 0.82 -33.21
C ALA A 27 12.31 0.18 -31.83
N MET A 28 13.46 -0.05 -31.17
CA MET A 28 13.46 -0.62 -29.84
C MET A 28 12.57 0.29 -29.00
N GLN A 29 11.42 -0.19 -28.54
CA GLN A 29 10.51 0.65 -27.80
C GLN A 29 11.26 1.20 -26.58
N GLU A 30 11.48 2.51 -26.55
CA GLU A 30 12.13 3.20 -25.44
C GLU A 30 11.06 3.56 -24.42
N PHE A 31 11.23 3.09 -23.20
CA PHE A 31 10.32 3.40 -22.11
C PHE A 31 10.82 4.63 -21.34
N PRO A 32 9.94 5.57 -20.96
CA PRO A 32 10.34 6.77 -20.24
C PRO A 32 10.82 6.44 -18.81
N VAL A 33 11.74 7.25 -18.28
CA VAL A 33 12.09 7.19 -16.85
C VAL A 33 10.98 7.88 -16.06
N VAL A 34 10.23 7.10 -15.28
CA VAL A 34 9.10 7.61 -14.48
C VAL A 34 9.29 7.44 -12.98
N ARG A 35 10.30 6.67 -12.56
CA ARG A 35 10.65 6.49 -11.15
C ARG A 35 11.27 7.78 -10.60
N THR A 36 10.97 8.11 -9.35
CA THR A 36 11.53 9.27 -8.65
C THR A 36 13.08 9.24 -8.72
N PRO A 37 13.73 10.38 -9.07
CA PRO A 37 15.18 10.48 -9.06
C PRO A 37 15.75 10.09 -7.70
N LEU A 38 16.91 9.43 -7.67
CA LEU A 38 17.50 8.87 -6.45
C LEU A 38 17.58 9.88 -5.29
N ALA A 39 17.99 11.11 -5.57
CA ALA A 39 18.12 12.18 -4.57
C ALA A 39 16.79 12.69 -4.00
N SER A 40 15.67 12.33 -4.62
CA SER A 40 14.31 12.76 -4.25
C SER A 40 13.43 11.61 -3.75
N ARG A 41 13.99 10.38 -3.62
CA ARG A 41 13.26 9.24 -3.05
C ARG A 41 13.15 9.41 -1.54
N ASN A 42 11.98 9.13 -0.98
CA ASN A 42 11.78 9.26 0.45
C ASN A 42 12.52 8.19 1.27
N PHE A 43 12.71 6.99 0.69
CA PHE A 43 13.45 5.91 1.30
C PHE A 43 14.17 5.06 0.24
N SER A 44 15.30 4.47 0.61
CA SER A 44 16.05 3.56 -0.27
C SER A 44 16.44 2.30 0.50
N SER A 45 16.22 1.13 -0.12
CA SER A 45 16.59 -0.17 0.43
C SER A 45 17.52 -0.89 -0.53
N THR A 46 18.70 -1.27 -0.05
CA THR A 46 19.71 -1.99 -0.83
C THR A 46 19.17 -3.34 -1.31
N ALA A 47 18.40 -4.03 -0.46
CA ALA A 47 17.82 -5.32 -0.83
C ALA A 47 16.74 -5.17 -1.93
N VAL A 48 15.95 -4.09 -1.89
CA VAL A 48 14.96 -3.81 -2.93
C VAL A 48 15.63 -3.45 -4.26
N GLU A 49 16.67 -2.60 -4.26
CA GLU A 49 17.42 -2.30 -5.50
C GLU A 49 18.08 -3.56 -6.09
N LYS A 50 18.60 -4.45 -5.24
CA LYS A 50 19.15 -5.74 -5.68
C LYS A 50 18.07 -6.65 -6.29
N ALA A 51 16.86 -6.67 -5.70
CA ALA A 51 15.73 -7.44 -6.23
C ALA A 51 15.30 -6.89 -7.61
N ILE A 52 15.26 -5.57 -7.78
CA ILE A 52 14.97 -4.92 -9.07
C ILE A 52 16.02 -5.31 -10.11
N ALA A 53 17.31 -5.19 -9.80
CA ALA A 53 18.38 -5.57 -10.72
C ALA A 53 18.33 -7.06 -11.09
N SER A 54 18.00 -7.93 -10.12
CA SER A 54 17.86 -9.37 -10.35
C SER A 54 16.67 -9.70 -11.25
N PHE A 55 15.54 -9.01 -11.06
CA PHE A 55 14.35 -9.17 -11.91
C PHE A 55 14.61 -8.69 -13.34
N ASP A 56 15.24 -7.52 -13.50
CA ASP A 56 15.59 -6.94 -14.80
C ASP A 56 16.53 -7.88 -15.60
N ALA A 57 17.54 -8.45 -14.94
CA ALA A 57 18.44 -9.43 -15.56
C ALA A 57 17.74 -10.76 -15.95
N GLY A 58 16.66 -11.13 -15.26
CA GLY A 58 15.95 -12.40 -15.44
C GLY A 58 14.79 -12.35 -16.43
N VAL A 59 14.29 -11.16 -16.79
CA VAL A 59 13.04 -11.00 -17.55
C VAL A 59 13.30 -10.49 -18.96
N LYS A 60 12.97 -11.32 -19.96
CA LYS A 60 13.14 -10.98 -21.39
C LYS A 60 12.19 -9.90 -21.87
N ASN A 61 11.00 -9.79 -21.27
CA ASN A 61 10.02 -8.78 -21.65
C ASN A 61 10.41 -7.42 -21.03
N ARG A 62 10.90 -6.51 -21.87
CA ARG A 62 11.38 -5.17 -21.46
C ARG A 62 10.28 -4.31 -20.83
N GLU A 63 9.03 -4.44 -21.29
CA GLU A 63 7.90 -3.70 -20.71
C GLU A 63 7.60 -4.20 -19.29
N LEU A 64 7.64 -5.52 -19.08
CA LEU A 64 7.43 -6.11 -17.75
C LEU A 64 8.55 -5.70 -16.79
N ALA A 65 9.80 -5.69 -17.24
CA ALA A 65 10.92 -5.21 -16.43
C ALA A 65 10.79 -3.72 -16.09
N TRP A 66 10.40 -2.89 -17.06
CA TRP A 66 10.11 -1.47 -16.86
C TRP A 66 8.98 -1.25 -15.84
N LEU A 67 7.83 -1.94 -16.00
CA LEU A 67 6.71 -1.87 -15.06
C LEU A 67 7.13 -2.30 -13.65
N PHE A 68 7.88 -3.39 -13.50
CA PHE A 68 8.34 -3.84 -12.19
C PHE A 68 9.25 -2.81 -11.53
N ASN A 69 10.23 -2.26 -12.26
CA ASN A 69 11.13 -1.21 -11.74
C ASN A 69 10.38 0.05 -11.30
N ASN A 70 9.25 0.38 -11.95
CA ASN A 70 8.44 1.55 -11.58
C ASN A 70 7.51 1.26 -10.39
N CYS A 71 6.84 0.11 -10.39
CA CYS A 71 5.78 -0.20 -9.44
C CYS A 71 6.32 -0.78 -8.13
N PHE A 72 7.30 -1.67 -8.21
CA PHE A 72 7.77 -2.41 -7.03
C PHE A 72 8.37 -1.51 -5.94
N PRO A 73 9.20 -0.49 -6.23
CA PRO A 73 9.71 0.42 -5.20
C PRO A 73 8.84 1.67 -4.96
N ASN A 74 7.70 1.81 -5.64
CA ASN A 74 6.96 3.08 -5.66
C ASN A 74 6.61 3.58 -4.25
N THR A 75 6.14 2.69 -3.37
CA THR A 75 5.89 3.02 -1.95
C THR A 75 7.12 3.62 -1.27
N LEU A 76 8.29 3.00 -1.44
CA LEU A 76 9.53 3.48 -0.81
C LEU A 76 9.97 4.82 -1.38
N ASP A 77 9.80 5.00 -2.69
CA ASP A 77 10.23 6.20 -3.38
C ASP A 77 9.37 7.43 -3.04
N THR A 78 8.05 7.24 -2.86
CA THR A 78 7.10 8.37 -2.90
C THR A 78 6.23 8.52 -1.67
N THR A 79 5.97 7.45 -0.89
CA THR A 79 4.89 7.49 0.12
C THR A 79 5.33 7.33 1.57
N VAL A 80 6.51 6.79 1.83
CA VAL A 80 7.03 6.60 3.19
C VAL A 80 7.68 7.86 3.73
N PHE A 81 7.47 8.13 5.01
CA PHE A 81 8.15 9.16 5.79
C PHE A 81 8.64 8.49 7.06
N HIS A 82 9.91 8.05 7.03
CA HIS A 82 10.54 7.30 8.10
C HIS A 82 11.36 8.21 9.01
N GLU A 83 11.18 8.08 10.31
CA GLU A 83 11.97 8.77 11.32
C GLU A 83 12.20 7.88 12.55
N THR A 84 13.07 8.32 13.44
CA THR A 84 13.29 7.67 14.75
C THR A 84 12.98 8.66 15.86
N LYS A 85 11.97 8.35 16.66
CA LYS A 85 11.52 9.18 17.78
C LYS A 85 11.96 8.55 19.10
N GLY A 86 12.87 9.20 19.82
CA GLY A 86 13.34 8.69 21.12
C GLY A 86 13.95 7.29 21.05
N GLY A 87 14.60 6.94 19.94
CA GLY A 87 15.15 5.60 19.72
C GLY A 87 14.15 4.56 19.20
N VAL A 88 12.88 4.92 19.03
CA VAL A 88 11.83 4.05 18.49
C VAL A 88 11.57 4.42 17.02
N PRO A 89 11.64 3.47 16.08
CA PRO A 89 11.28 3.71 14.69
C PRO A 89 9.81 4.13 14.56
N ASP A 90 9.53 5.08 13.68
CA ASP A 90 8.19 5.58 13.39
C ASP A 90 8.09 5.85 11.88
N THR A 91 7.04 5.35 11.24
CA THR A 91 6.90 5.47 9.78
C THR A 91 5.47 5.79 9.42
N TYR A 92 5.30 6.97 8.85
CA TYR A 92 4.05 7.41 8.26
C TYR A 92 4.06 7.07 6.76
N VAL A 93 2.96 6.50 6.25
CA VAL A 93 2.87 6.06 4.85
C VAL A 93 1.60 6.61 4.23
N ILE A 94 1.71 7.54 3.30
CA ILE A 94 0.55 8.06 2.56
C ILE A 94 0.09 7.07 1.49
N THR A 95 -1.15 7.20 1.01
CA THR A 95 -1.66 6.33 -0.06
C THR A 95 -1.02 6.64 -1.41
N GLY A 96 -0.63 7.90 -1.62
CA GLY A 96 -0.04 8.40 -2.86
C GLY A 96 -0.43 9.86 -3.07
N ASP A 97 -1.46 10.09 -3.88
CA ASP A 97 -2.01 11.42 -4.17
C ASP A 97 -2.82 12.02 -3.01
N ILE A 98 -3.24 11.21 -2.03
CA ILE A 98 -3.89 11.66 -0.81
C ILE A 98 -2.88 11.66 0.34
N ASP A 99 -2.65 12.85 0.93
CA ASP A 99 -1.80 13.04 2.12
C ASP A 99 -2.50 12.59 3.41
N ALA A 100 -2.78 11.29 3.51
CA ALA A 100 -3.25 10.61 4.71
C ALA A 100 -2.83 9.13 4.69
N MET A 101 -2.65 8.56 5.87
CA MET A 101 -2.28 7.15 6.06
C MET A 101 -3.51 6.33 6.41
N TRP A 102 -3.88 5.43 5.51
CA TRP A 102 -4.87 4.39 5.79
C TRP A 102 -4.21 3.20 6.47
N LEU A 103 -4.85 2.63 7.48
CA LEU A 103 -4.36 1.43 8.16
C LEU A 103 -4.23 0.24 7.21
N ARG A 104 -5.21 0.08 6.30
CA ARG A 104 -5.18 -0.92 5.22
C ARG A 104 -4.00 -0.70 4.27
N ASP A 105 -3.96 0.46 3.64
CA ASP A 105 -3.07 0.75 2.52
C ASP A 105 -1.62 0.70 2.96
N SER A 106 -1.30 1.34 4.09
CA SER A 106 0.06 1.33 4.63
C SER A 106 0.59 -0.07 4.94
N SER A 107 -0.26 -0.99 5.45
CA SER A 107 0.13 -2.39 5.63
C SER A 107 0.31 -3.12 4.30
N ALA A 108 -0.56 -2.87 3.32
CA ALA A 108 -0.51 -3.53 2.01
C ALA A 108 0.71 -3.06 1.18
N GLN A 109 0.99 -1.76 1.22
CA GLN A 109 2.10 -1.10 0.51
C GLN A 109 3.47 -1.66 0.93
N VAL A 110 3.70 -1.88 2.23
CA VAL A 110 4.99 -2.42 2.72
C VAL A 110 5.05 -3.95 2.76
N TRP A 111 3.93 -4.64 2.54
CA TRP A 111 3.84 -6.10 2.65
C TRP A 111 4.84 -6.87 1.78
N PRO A 112 5.04 -6.53 0.48
CA PRO A 112 5.96 -7.26 -0.38
C PRO A 112 7.41 -7.19 0.09
N TYR A 113 7.78 -6.18 0.88
CA TYR A 113 9.14 -5.96 1.34
C TYR A 113 9.52 -6.82 2.54
N LEU A 114 8.54 -7.43 3.22
CA LEU A 114 8.76 -8.33 4.37
C LEU A 114 9.66 -9.53 4.06
N GLN A 115 9.85 -9.90 2.80
CA GLN A 115 10.77 -10.97 2.42
C GLN A 115 12.24 -10.55 2.49
N PHE A 116 12.55 -9.24 2.50
CA PHE A 116 13.92 -8.71 2.47
C PHE A 116 14.39 -8.17 3.83
N VAL A 117 13.50 -8.03 4.82
CA VAL A 117 13.81 -7.39 6.13
C VAL A 117 14.89 -8.12 6.94
N LYS A 118 15.25 -9.37 6.60
CA LYS A 118 16.38 -10.07 7.24
C LYS A 118 17.74 -9.65 6.69
N GLU A 119 17.75 -9.11 5.47
CA GLU A 119 18.96 -8.73 4.74
C GLU A 119 19.19 -7.21 4.76
N ASP A 120 18.21 -6.44 5.26
CA ASP A 120 18.20 -4.98 5.26
C ASP A 120 17.59 -4.45 6.56
N GLU A 121 18.46 -4.05 7.50
CA GLU A 121 18.05 -3.54 8.81
C GLU A 121 17.32 -2.19 8.72
N ALA A 122 17.61 -1.35 7.72
CA ALA A 122 16.87 -0.10 7.53
C ALA A 122 15.42 -0.39 7.11
N LEU A 123 15.24 -1.34 6.19
CA LEU A 123 13.91 -1.78 5.77
C LEU A 123 13.14 -2.47 6.92
N LYS A 124 13.84 -3.24 7.76
CA LYS A 124 13.25 -3.80 8.99
C LYS A 124 12.79 -2.72 9.95
N ALA A 125 13.61 -1.69 10.19
CA ALA A 125 13.25 -0.55 11.02
C ALA A 125 12.06 0.24 10.44
N LEU A 126 11.99 0.39 9.12
CA LEU A 126 10.85 0.99 8.43
C LEU A 126 9.55 0.25 8.72
N VAL A 127 9.54 -1.08 8.55
CA VAL A 127 8.33 -1.87 8.81
C VAL A 127 7.94 -1.86 10.29
N ALA A 128 8.91 -1.93 11.21
CA ALA A 128 8.67 -1.74 12.63
C ALA A 128 8.03 -0.37 12.92
N GLY A 129 8.51 0.69 12.27
CA GLY A 129 7.96 2.03 12.36
C GLY A 129 6.52 2.15 11.87
N VAL A 130 6.15 1.41 10.81
CA VAL A 130 4.75 1.35 10.35
C VAL A 130 3.87 0.71 11.42
N ILE A 131 4.31 -0.39 12.04
CA ILE A 131 3.56 -1.07 13.11
C ILE A 131 3.37 -0.13 14.32
N ASN A 132 4.43 0.58 14.74
CA ASN A 132 4.36 1.54 15.84
C ASN A 132 3.38 2.67 15.53
N ARG A 133 3.44 3.22 14.31
CA ARG A 133 2.54 4.31 13.89
C ARG A 133 1.07 3.84 13.82
N GLN A 134 0.83 2.67 13.23
CA GLN A 134 -0.52 2.06 13.18
C GLN A 134 -1.07 1.80 14.59
N THR A 135 -0.22 1.36 15.53
CA THR A 135 -0.59 1.16 16.94
C THR A 135 -1.09 2.47 17.56
N ALA A 136 -0.35 3.56 17.38
CA ALA A 136 -0.75 4.87 17.89
C ALA A 136 -2.09 5.34 17.30
N PHE A 137 -2.33 5.07 16.01
CA PHE A 137 -3.58 5.42 15.33
C PHE A 137 -4.78 4.59 15.80
N VAL A 138 -4.63 3.28 15.98
CA VAL A 138 -5.68 2.43 16.56
C VAL A 138 -6.04 2.89 17.98
N LEU A 139 -5.06 3.28 18.80
CA LEU A 139 -5.30 3.85 20.13
C LEU A 139 -6.01 5.21 20.07
N LYS A 140 -5.71 6.03 19.05
CA LYS A 140 -6.35 7.33 18.86
C LYS A 140 -7.82 7.17 18.52
N ASP A 141 -8.17 6.31 17.55
CA ASP A 141 -9.56 5.98 17.24
C ASP A 141 -9.67 4.65 16.47
N PRO A 142 -10.13 3.55 17.11
CA PRO A 142 -10.23 2.25 16.46
C PRO A 142 -11.38 2.17 15.43
N TYR A 143 -12.23 3.20 15.35
CA TYR A 143 -13.27 3.30 14.32
C TYR A 143 -12.82 4.07 13.06
N ALA A 144 -11.65 4.70 13.08
CA ALA A 144 -11.16 5.48 11.95
C ALA A 144 -10.34 4.62 10.97
N ASN A 145 -10.52 4.86 9.67
CA ASN A 145 -9.76 4.21 8.60
C ASN A 145 -8.47 4.97 8.27
N ALA A 146 -8.45 6.31 8.42
CA ALA A 146 -7.38 7.16 7.91
C ALA A 146 -6.94 8.27 8.87
N PHE A 147 -5.64 8.58 8.86
CA PHE A 147 -5.01 9.49 9.81
C PHE A 147 -4.00 10.42 9.14
N TYR A 148 -3.85 11.62 9.68
CA TYR A 148 -2.79 12.55 9.31
C TYR A 148 -1.52 12.30 10.12
N ASN A 149 -0.37 12.70 9.57
CA ASN A 149 0.87 12.71 10.35
C ASN A 149 0.84 13.74 11.49
N ASP A 150 0.26 14.92 11.20
CA ASP A 150 0.01 15.97 12.19
C ASP A 150 -1.19 15.59 13.08
N PRO A 151 -0.98 15.39 14.40
CA PRO A 151 -2.02 14.95 15.33
C PRO A 151 -3.15 15.97 15.56
N GLU A 152 -2.93 17.24 15.20
CA GLU A 152 -3.88 18.34 15.39
C GLU A 152 -4.57 18.78 14.10
N LYS A 153 -4.11 18.31 12.93
CA LYS A 153 -4.69 18.67 11.63
C LYS A 153 -6.18 18.32 11.56
N ARG A 154 -6.97 19.25 11.03
CA ARG A 154 -8.39 19.07 10.71
C ARG A 154 -8.58 19.23 9.21
N GLY A 155 -8.93 18.12 8.56
CA GLY A 155 -9.13 18.05 7.11
C GLY A 155 -10.54 18.44 6.67
N GLU A 156 -10.79 18.27 5.37
CA GLU A 156 -12.10 18.53 4.75
C GLU A 156 -13.24 17.66 5.32
N TRP A 157 -12.93 16.46 5.80
CA TRP A 157 -13.89 15.53 6.41
C TRP A 157 -14.17 15.82 7.89
N ALA A 158 -13.57 16.85 8.48
CA ALA A 158 -13.89 17.26 9.85
C ALA A 158 -15.36 17.68 10.05
N LYS A 159 -16.09 17.92 8.95
CA LYS A 159 -17.53 18.26 8.92
C LYS A 159 -18.46 17.04 8.85
N ASP A 160 -17.92 15.82 8.77
CA ASP A 160 -18.75 14.61 8.79
C ASP A 160 -19.53 14.52 10.11
N HIS A 161 -20.75 14.01 10.04
CA HIS A 161 -21.64 13.84 11.17
C HIS A 161 -21.28 12.57 11.95
N THR A 162 -20.12 12.61 12.60
CA THR A 162 -19.55 11.57 13.47
C THR A 162 -18.67 12.24 14.53
N ASP A 163 -18.22 11.48 15.52
CA ASP A 163 -17.30 11.96 16.55
C ASP A 163 -15.85 12.11 16.01
N MET A 164 -15.64 13.06 15.09
CA MET A 164 -14.32 13.37 14.51
C MET A 164 -13.35 13.93 15.55
N LYS A 165 -12.11 13.43 15.53
CA LYS A 165 -11.00 13.93 16.37
C LYS A 165 -9.96 14.66 15.51
N PRO A 166 -9.23 15.67 16.04
CA PRO A 166 -8.02 16.19 15.39
C PRO A 166 -7.08 15.05 14.99
N GLY A 167 -6.39 15.16 13.85
CA GLY A 167 -5.44 14.16 13.34
C GLY A 167 -6.08 12.90 12.72
N VAL A 168 -7.40 12.73 12.82
CA VAL A 168 -8.14 11.74 12.01
C VAL A 168 -8.46 12.37 10.65
N HIS A 169 -8.02 11.74 9.56
CA HIS A 169 -8.34 12.19 8.21
C HIS A 169 -9.76 11.82 7.83
N GLU A 170 -10.13 10.55 8.02
CA GLU A 170 -11.47 10.03 7.75
C GLU A 170 -11.83 8.99 8.82
N ARG A 171 -13.11 8.94 9.19
CA ARG A 171 -13.64 8.06 10.25
C ARG A 171 -14.70 7.09 9.73
N LYS A 172 -14.45 6.47 8.57
CA LYS A 172 -15.28 5.37 8.08
C LYS A 172 -14.86 4.08 8.76
N TRP A 173 -15.80 3.44 9.45
CA TRP A 173 -15.56 2.18 10.14
C TRP A 173 -15.47 1.03 9.14
N GLU A 174 -14.29 0.43 9.07
CA GLU A 174 -13.96 -0.67 8.16
C GLU A 174 -13.26 -1.76 8.98
N ILE A 175 -13.85 -2.96 9.09
CA ILE A 175 -13.29 -4.06 9.90
C ILE A 175 -11.83 -4.35 9.51
N ASP A 176 -11.52 -4.28 8.21
CA ASP A 176 -10.19 -4.59 7.71
C ASP A 176 -9.13 -3.57 8.16
N SER A 177 -9.52 -2.32 8.48
CA SER A 177 -8.60 -1.31 9.04
C SER A 177 -7.95 -1.78 10.34
N LEU A 178 -8.62 -2.64 11.12
CA LEU A 178 -8.04 -3.26 12.32
C LEU A 178 -7.36 -4.60 12.04
N CYS A 179 -7.68 -5.25 10.91
CA CYS A 179 -7.08 -6.53 10.52
C CYS A 179 -5.70 -6.37 9.86
N TYR A 180 -5.53 -5.35 9.01
CA TYR A 180 -4.28 -5.10 8.28
C TYR A 180 -3.07 -4.85 9.19
N PRO A 181 -3.17 -4.03 10.25
CA PRO A 181 -2.09 -3.88 11.24
C PRO A 181 -1.72 -5.20 11.92
N ILE A 182 -2.70 -6.01 12.31
CA ILE A 182 -2.47 -7.33 12.92
C ILE A 182 -1.77 -8.27 11.93
N ARG A 183 -2.24 -8.29 10.67
CA ARG A 183 -1.63 -9.08 9.59
C ARG A 183 -0.17 -8.70 9.39
N LEU A 184 0.14 -7.40 9.28
CA LEU A 184 1.51 -6.90 9.10
C LEU A 184 2.39 -7.28 10.29
N ALA A 185 1.95 -6.94 11.51
CA ALA A 185 2.66 -7.21 12.76
C ALA A 185 2.98 -8.70 12.93
N TYR A 186 1.99 -9.57 12.71
CA TYR A 186 2.19 -11.02 12.79
C TYR A 186 3.24 -11.49 11.78
N ARG A 187 3.14 -11.06 10.52
CA ARG A 187 4.11 -11.50 9.50
C ARG A 187 5.51 -10.95 9.77
N TYR A 188 5.63 -9.69 10.19
CA TYR A 188 6.89 -9.09 10.64
C TYR A 188 7.53 -9.97 11.72
N TRP A 189 6.81 -10.22 12.81
CA TRP A 189 7.28 -11.08 13.91
C TRP A 189 7.72 -12.46 13.44
N LYS A 190 6.90 -13.15 12.63
CA LYS A 190 7.23 -14.51 12.18
C LYS A 190 8.45 -14.54 11.28
N VAL A 191 8.72 -13.47 10.53
CA VAL A 191 9.92 -13.38 9.70
C VAL A 191 11.13 -13.01 10.57
N THR A 192 11.07 -11.93 11.33
CA THR A 192 12.24 -11.33 12.01
C THR A 192 12.57 -11.95 13.36
N GLY A 193 11.56 -12.49 14.06
CA GLY A 193 11.64 -12.81 15.49
C GLY A 193 11.65 -11.59 16.41
N ASP A 194 11.61 -10.37 15.86
CA ASP A 194 11.65 -9.13 16.62
C ASP A 194 10.30 -8.85 17.27
N THR A 195 10.33 -8.65 18.59
CA THR A 195 9.17 -8.35 19.41
C THR A 195 9.15 -6.91 19.93
N THR A 196 10.14 -6.09 19.58
CA THR A 196 10.28 -4.72 20.05
C THR A 196 9.04 -3.85 19.82
N PRO A 197 8.32 -3.95 18.67
CA PRO A 197 7.07 -3.19 18.46
C PRO A 197 5.87 -3.63 19.33
N PHE A 198 5.96 -4.75 20.06
CA PHE A 198 4.83 -5.35 20.79
C PHE A 198 4.84 -5.00 22.28
N ASP A 199 4.93 -3.71 22.57
CA ASP A 199 4.94 -3.16 23.92
C ASP A 199 3.53 -3.08 24.56
N GLY A 200 3.41 -2.31 25.64
CA GLY A 200 2.12 -2.07 26.30
C GLY A 200 1.10 -1.35 25.40
N ASN A 201 1.54 -0.48 24.50
CA ASN A 201 0.67 0.24 23.57
C ASN A 201 0.11 -0.72 22.52
N TRP A 202 0.92 -1.63 21.99
CA TRP A 202 0.44 -2.70 21.10
C TRP A 202 -0.67 -3.52 21.76
N LYS A 203 -0.44 -3.98 23.00
CA LYS A 203 -1.47 -4.72 23.75
C LYS A 203 -2.74 -3.87 23.94
N GLY A 204 -2.60 -2.58 24.23
CA GLY A 204 -3.71 -1.65 24.31
C GLY A 204 -4.51 -1.54 23.01
N ALA A 205 -3.82 -1.44 21.86
CA ALA A 205 -4.45 -1.37 20.55
C ALA A 205 -5.21 -2.67 20.20
N ILE A 206 -4.68 -3.84 20.56
CA ILE A 206 -5.36 -5.12 20.39
C ILE A 206 -6.61 -5.23 21.28
N LEU A 207 -6.55 -4.73 22.51
CA LEU A 207 -7.72 -4.68 23.40
C LEU A 207 -8.79 -3.73 22.87
N ALA A 208 -8.39 -2.55 22.37
CA ALA A 208 -9.30 -1.61 21.70
C ALA A 208 -9.95 -2.24 20.47
N THR A 209 -9.17 -2.97 19.65
CA THR A 209 -9.68 -3.72 18.50
C THR A 209 -10.72 -4.75 18.91
N LEU A 210 -10.43 -5.57 19.93
CA LEU A 210 -11.37 -6.57 20.44
C LEU A 210 -12.67 -5.92 20.96
N GLN A 211 -12.55 -4.79 21.67
CA GLN A 211 -13.69 -4.03 22.14
C GLN A 211 -14.54 -3.55 20.97
N THR A 212 -13.94 -2.89 19.98
CA THR A 212 -14.64 -2.39 18.78
C THR A 212 -15.36 -3.50 18.02
N LEU A 213 -14.72 -4.66 17.81
CA LEU A 213 -15.35 -5.80 17.15
C LEU A 213 -16.56 -6.30 17.94
N ARG A 214 -16.48 -6.38 19.28
CA ARG A 214 -17.61 -6.79 20.14
C ARG A 214 -18.76 -5.77 20.13
N GLU A 215 -18.44 -4.49 20.18
CA GLU A 215 -19.43 -3.41 20.06
C GLU A 215 -20.19 -3.52 18.73
N GLN A 216 -19.49 -3.83 17.64
CA GLN A 216 -20.08 -3.95 16.31
C GLN A 216 -20.81 -5.28 16.05
N GLN A 217 -20.77 -6.24 16.98
CA GLN A 217 -21.73 -7.36 16.96
C GLN A 217 -23.17 -6.91 17.25
N ARG A 218 -23.36 -5.70 17.78
CA ARG A 218 -24.67 -5.04 17.99
C ARG A 218 -25.69 -5.88 18.79
N LYS A 219 -25.20 -6.75 19.69
CA LYS A 219 -26.03 -7.62 20.53
C LYS A 219 -26.94 -6.86 21.48
N ASN A 220 -26.50 -5.70 21.93
CA ASN A 220 -27.18 -4.88 22.94
C ASN A 220 -27.66 -3.52 22.37
N GLY A 221 -27.88 -3.44 21.05
CA GLY A 221 -28.31 -2.22 20.36
C GLY A 221 -27.34 -1.78 19.26
N ASN A 222 -27.51 -0.55 18.76
CA ASN A 222 -26.78 -0.07 17.58
C ASN A 222 -25.26 0.09 17.77
N GLY A 223 -24.78 0.10 19.01
CA GLY A 223 -23.38 0.38 19.34
C GLY A 223 -23.03 1.87 19.30
N PRO A 224 -21.77 2.21 19.61
CA PRO A 224 -21.36 3.61 19.77
C PRO A 224 -21.02 4.32 18.45
N TYR A 225 -20.83 3.57 17.35
CA TYR A 225 -20.50 4.16 16.06
C TYR A 225 -21.73 4.58 15.27
N LYS A 226 -21.74 5.84 14.85
CA LYS A 226 -22.66 6.39 13.86
C LYS A 226 -21.89 7.30 12.91
N PHE A 227 -22.29 7.35 11.65
CA PHE A 227 -21.63 8.17 10.65
C PHE A 227 -22.63 8.64 9.59
N GLN A 228 -22.63 9.94 9.29
CA GLN A 228 -23.26 10.45 8.08
C GLN A 228 -22.39 11.51 7.43
N ARG A 229 -22.51 11.66 6.12
CA ARG A 229 -21.86 12.71 5.34
C ARG A 229 -22.89 13.45 4.51
N THR A 230 -22.76 14.77 4.41
CA THR A 230 -23.50 15.57 3.42
C THR A 230 -22.79 15.42 2.08
N THR A 231 -23.34 14.58 1.20
CA THR A 231 -22.73 14.20 -0.08
C THR A 231 -23.81 13.85 -1.12
N GLN A 232 -23.45 13.96 -2.40
CA GLN A 232 -24.29 13.50 -3.52
C GLN A 232 -24.16 11.99 -3.75
N PHE A 233 -23.15 11.34 -3.14
CA PHE A 233 -22.87 9.92 -3.32
C PHE A 233 -23.50 9.09 -2.19
N ALA A 234 -24.54 8.31 -2.52
CA ALA A 234 -25.28 7.52 -1.52
C ALA A 234 -24.42 6.50 -0.77
N THR A 235 -23.32 6.04 -1.37
CA THR A 235 -22.38 5.08 -0.78
C THR A 235 -21.39 5.70 0.21
N ASP A 236 -21.33 7.03 0.29
CA ASP A 236 -20.42 7.76 1.18
C ASP A 236 -21.09 8.18 2.51
N THR A 237 -22.31 7.71 2.80
CA THR A 237 -23.06 8.02 4.01
C THR A 237 -23.87 6.82 4.46
N LEU A 238 -24.17 6.71 5.76
CA LEU A 238 -24.98 5.59 6.27
C LEU A 238 -26.45 5.98 6.44
N PRO A 239 -27.40 5.11 6.03
CA PRO A 239 -28.82 5.31 6.28
C PRO A 239 -29.16 5.09 7.76
N MET A 240 -30.45 5.21 8.10
CA MET A 240 -30.99 4.94 9.45
C MET A 240 -30.28 5.78 10.53
N SER A 241 -30.26 7.10 10.33
CA SER A 241 -29.61 8.06 11.22
C SER A 241 -28.13 7.77 11.49
N GLY A 242 -27.45 7.22 10.49
CA GLY A 242 -26.01 6.95 10.54
C GLY A 242 -25.60 5.60 11.10
N TYR A 243 -26.54 4.72 11.44
CA TYR A 243 -26.24 3.38 11.94
C TYR A 243 -26.13 2.31 10.85
N GLY A 244 -26.56 2.61 9.62
CA GLY A 244 -26.65 1.63 8.54
C GLY A 244 -27.90 0.76 8.63
N TYR A 245 -28.05 -0.17 7.69
CA TYR A 245 -29.21 -1.06 7.66
C TYR A 245 -29.28 -1.97 8.90
N PRO A 246 -30.49 -2.32 9.38
CA PRO A 246 -30.66 -3.22 10.51
C PRO A 246 -30.01 -4.59 10.28
N VAL A 247 -29.44 -5.16 11.33
CA VAL A 247 -28.81 -6.49 11.32
C VAL A 247 -29.42 -7.38 12.40
N LYS A 248 -29.41 -8.70 12.17
CA LYS A 248 -29.69 -9.68 13.23
C LYS A 248 -28.35 -10.00 13.93
N PRO A 249 -28.21 -9.76 15.25
CA PRO A 249 -26.93 -9.91 15.94
C PRO A 249 -26.62 -11.38 16.24
N VAL A 250 -26.16 -12.11 15.21
CA VAL A 250 -25.91 -13.57 15.26
C VAL A 250 -24.49 -13.94 15.69
N GLY A 251 -23.61 -12.96 15.91
CA GLY A 251 -22.23 -13.17 16.34
C GLY A 251 -21.16 -12.81 15.29
N LEU A 252 -21.58 -12.49 14.07
CA LEU A 252 -20.77 -11.68 13.14
C LEU A 252 -20.53 -10.28 13.72
#